data_AF-A0A1I4AME1-F1
#
_entry.id   AF-A0A1I4AME1-F1
#
_cell.length_a   1.000
_cell.length_b   1.000
_cell.length_c   1.000
_cell.angle_alpha   90.00
_cell.angle_beta   90.00
_cell.angle_gamma   90.00
#
_symmetry.space_group_name_H-M   'P 1'
#
loop_
_entity.id
_entity.type
_entity.pdbx_description
1 polymer ?
#
loop_
_entity_poly.entity_id
_entity_poly.type
_entity_poly.pdbx_seq_one_letter_code
_entity_poly.pdbx_strand_id
1 'polypeptide(L)'
;MLEQLRNRRITAYCLLGVCLLTVLFVVTGLTTPVRTLLVLVFVTTAPGWALISYVNVRHVSVTWISAVGLSLALTLVVAQMLVLTHAWHPEAAVVVLAVLTSALLAHHVVRSRPPREAGAR
;
A
#
# COMPACT_ATOMS: atom_id res chain seq x y z
N MET A 1 -12.22 -10.52 18.18
CA MET A 1 -11.61 -9.18 18.01
C MET A 1 -10.08 -9.24 17.85
N LEU A 2 -9.35 -9.98 18.71
CA LEU A 2 -7.89 -10.15 18.60
C LEU A 2 -7.42 -10.76 17.27
N GLU A 3 -8.11 -11.77 16.74
CA GLU A 3 -7.77 -12.38 15.45
C GLU A 3 -7.94 -11.43 14.26
N GLN A 4 -8.95 -10.55 14.30
CA GLN A 4 -9.19 -9.55 13.26
C GLN A 4 -8.08 -8.48 13.22
N LEU A 5 -7.57 -8.08 14.40
CA LEU A 5 -6.42 -7.18 14.52
C LEU A 5 -5.13 -7.86 14.03
N ARG A 6 -4.93 -9.15 14.35
CA ARG A 6 -3.79 -9.94 13.87
C ARG A 6 -3.81 -10.05 12.34
N ASN A 7 -4.94 -10.39 11.73
CA ASN A 7 -5.06 -10.45 10.27
C ASN A 7 -4.78 -9.11 9.60
N ARG A 8 -5.32 -8.00 10.14
CA ARG A 8 -5.02 -6.65 9.61
C ARG A 8 -3.53 -6.29 9.67
N ARG A 9 -2.82 -6.71 10.72
CA ARG A 9 -1.37 -6.49 10.82
C ARG A 9 -0.60 -7.35 9.82
N ILE A 10 -0.96 -8.62 9.68
CA ILE A 10 -0.32 -9.52 8.71
C ILE A 10 -0.52 -8.98 7.28
N THR A 11 -1.74 -8.55 6.93
CA THR A 11 -2.00 -7.94 5.62
C THR A 11 -1.19 -6.67 5.42
N ALA A 12 -1.07 -5.81 6.44
CA ALA A 12 -0.23 -4.61 6.35
C ALA A 12 1.26 -4.96 6.12
N TYR A 13 1.81 -5.96 6.81
CA TYR A 13 3.19 -6.40 6.58
C TYR A 13 3.38 -7.02 5.19
N CYS A 14 2.46 -7.85 4.72
CA CYS A 14 2.51 -8.41 3.38
C CYS A 14 2.48 -7.31 2.31
N LEU A 15 1.58 -6.33 2.44
CA LEU A 15 1.48 -5.21 1.50
C LEU A 15 2.70 -4.30 1.54
N LEU A 16 3.30 -4.08 2.72
CA LEU A 16 4.56 -3.36 2.85
C LEU A 16 5.69 -4.11 2.12
N GLY A 17 5.76 -5.43 2.27
CA GLY A 17 6.68 -6.27 1.50
C GLY A 17 6.48 -6.15 -0.01
N VAL A 18 5.22 -6.17 -0.49
CA VAL A 18 4.89 -5.95 -1.91
C VAL A 18 5.36 -4.57 -2.37
N CYS A 19 5.17 -3.51 -1.58
CA CYS A 19 5.65 -2.17 -1.93
C CYS A 19 7.17 -2.12 -2.07
N LEU A 20 7.91 -2.67 -1.09
CA LEU A 20 9.37 -2.70 -1.12
C LEU A 20 9.91 -3.51 -2.30
N LEU A 21 9.34 -4.68 -2.57
CA LEU A 21 9.71 -5.52 -3.72
C LEU A 21 9.41 -4.80 -5.04
N THR A 22 8.28 -4.08 -5.11
CA THR A 22 7.92 -3.29 -6.30
C THR A 22 8.93 -2.19 -6.55
N VAL A 23 9.30 -1.42 -5.52
CA VAL A 23 10.35 -0.39 -5.62
C VAL A 23 11.67 -1.02 -6.07
N LEU A 24 12.09 -2.11 -5.43
CA LEU A 24 13.33 -2.80 -5.77
C LEU A 24 13.36 -3.20 -7.25
N PHE A 25 12.36 -3.93 -7.73
CA PHE A 25 12.31 -4.44 -9.09
C PHE A 25 12.26 -3.33 -10.15
N VAL A 26 11.55 -2.23 -9.86
CA VAL A 26 11.46 -1.09 -10.77
C VAL A 26 12.79 -0.34 -10.82
N VAL A 27 13.42 -0.07 -9.67
CA VAL A 27 14.70 0.66 -9.61
C VAL A 27 15.85 -0.14 -10.21
N THR A 28 15.87 -1.45 -10.03
CA THR A 28 16.90 -2.32 -10.64
C THR A 28 16.66 -2.59 -12.13
N GLY A 29 15.56 -2.09 -12.71
CA GLY A 29 15.22 -2.33 -14.11
C GLY A 29 14.95 -3.81 -14.47
N LEU A 30 14.58 -4.64 -13.49
CA LEU A 30 14.40 -6.08 -13.67
C LEU A 30 13.11 -6.35 -14.47
N THR A 31 13.24 -6.68 -15.75
CA THR A 31 12.12 -6.92 -16.69
C THR A 31 11.64 -8.37 -16.67
N THR A 32 11.24 -8.84 -15.48
CA THR A 32 10.69 -10.20 -15.30
C THR A 32 9.16 -10.18 -15.29
N PRO A 33 8.46 -11.27 -15.68
CA PRO A 33 6.99 -11.34 -15.58
C PRO A 33 6.50 -11.20 -14.12
N VAL A 34 7.35 -11.56 -13.15
CA VAL A 34 7.09 -11.38 -11.72
C VAL A 34 6.93 -9.90 -11.36
N ARG A 35 7.70 -8.98 -12.00
CA ARG A 35 7.55 -7.53 -11.82
C ARG A 35 6.13 -7.08 -12.16
N THR A 36 5.59 -7.54 -13.28
CA THR A 36 4.25 -7.14 -13.74
C THR A 36 3.18 -7.57 -12.74
N LEU A 37 3.27 -8.79 -12.21
CA LEU A 37 2.35 -9.27 -11.19
C LEU A 37 2.47 -8.48 -9.88
N LEU A 38 3.70 -8.19 -9.44
CA LEU A 38 3.97 -7.38 -8.25
C LEU A 38 3.37 -5.97 -8.38
N VAL A 39 3.65 -5.29 -9.49
CA VAL A 39 3.10 -3.96 -9.78
C VAL A 39 1.58 -4.04 -9.80
N LEU A 40 0.99 -5.01 -10.50
CA LEU A 40 -0.47 -5.17 -10.58
C LEU A 40 -1.09 -5.31 -9.18
N VAL A 41 -0.56 -6.21 -8.34
CA VAL A 41 -1.02 -6.39 -6.96
C VAL A 41 -0.85 -5.09 -6.18
N PHE A 42 0.29 -4.40 -6.34
CA PHE A 42 0.55 -3.12 -5.70
C PHE A 42 -0.50 -2.06 -6.08
N VAL A 43 -0.63 -1.69 -7.37
CA VAL A 43 -1.55 -0.62 -7.80
C VAL A 43 -3.01 -0.94 -7.56
N THR A 44 -3.39 -2.22 -7.44
CA THR A 44 -4.78 -2.61 -7.16
C THR A 44 -5.12 -2.69 -5.69
N THR A 45 -4.14 -2.81 -4.77
CA THR A 45 -4.46 -3.08 -3.36
C THR A 45 -3.76 -2.18 -2.36
N ALA A 46 -2.46 -1.93 -2.51
CA ALA A 46 -1.63 -1.38 -1.43
C ALA A 46 -1.93 0.10 -1.11
N PRO A 47 -2.04 1.02 -2.09
CA PRO A 47 -2.31 2.44 -1.82
C PRO A 47 -3.63 2.64 -1.07
N GLY A 48 -4.70 1.98 -1.52
CA GLY A 48 -6.00 2.11 -0.88
C GLY A 48 -6.07 1.40 0.48
N TRP A 49 -5.32 0.30 0.68
CA TRP A 49 -5.17 -0.29 2.01
C TRP A 49 -4.47 0.66 2.99
N ALA A 50 -3.49 1.44 2.51
CA ALA A 50 -2.84 2.47 3.32
C ALA A 50 -3.84 3.49 3.84
N LEU A 51 -4.74 3.97 2.97
CA LEU A 51 -5.73 4.98 3.33
C LEU A 51 -6.87 4.41 4.18
N ILE A 52 -7.43 3.25 3.80
CA ILE A 52 -8.57 2.66 4.53
C ILE A 52 -8.20 2.29 5.97
N SER A 53 -6.90 2.10 6.25
CA SER A 53 -6.40 1.83 7.59
C SER A 53 -6.65 2.98 8.59
N TYR A 54 -6.87 4.21 8.09
CA TYR A 54 -7.25 5.37 8.90
C TYR A 54 -8.76 5.49 9.12
N VAL A 55 -9.57 4.70 8.41
CA VAL A 55 -11.03 4.69 8.53
C VAL A 55 -11.47 3.47 9.33
N ASN A 56 -12.32 3.68 10.34
CA ASN A 56 -12.81 2.58 11.17
C ASN A 56 -13.96 1.85 10.48
N VAL A 57 -13.62 0.89 9.61
CA VAL A 57 -14.60 0.06 8.89
C VAL A 57 -14.86 -1.24 9.66
N ARG A 58 -16.13 -1.50 10.00
CA ARG A 58 -16.54 -2.67 10.80
C ARG A 58 -16.47 -3.99 10.01
N HIS A 59 -16.75 -3.96 8.71
CA HIS A 59 -16.85 -5.14 7.85
C HIS A 59 -15.61 -5.33 6.97
N VAL A 60 -15.12 -6.58 6.91
CA VAL A 60 -13.91 -6.94 6.14
C VAL A 60 -14.13 -6.77 4.65
N SER A 61 -15.28 -7.17 4.12
CA SER A 61 -15.59 -7.05 2.68
C SER A 61 -15.61 -5.59 2.23
N VAL A 62 -16.21 -4.70 3.01
CA VAL A 62 -16.22 -3.25 2.74
C VAL A 62 -14.79 -2.71 2.76
N THR A 63 -13.96 -3.15 3.71
CA THR A 63 -12.55 -2.74 3.77
C THR A 63 -11.81 -3.09 2.48
N TRP A 64 -11.97 -4.32 1.98
CA TRP A 64 -11.29 -4.77 0.75
C TRP A 64 -11.81 -4.07 -0.51
N ILE A 65 -13.13 -3.96 -0.68
CA ILE A 65 -13.72 -3.31 -1.85
C ILE A 65 -13.31 -1.83 -1.88
N SER A 66 -13.37 -1.13 -0.74
CA SER A 66 -12.93 0.27 -0.65
C SER A 66 -11.43 0.41 -0.89
N ALA A 67 -10.59 -0.50 -0.39
CA ALA A 67 -9.16 -0.47 -0.64
C ALA A 67 -8.84 -0.62 -2.14
N VAL A 68 -9.51 -1.55 -2.83
CA VAL A 68 -9.31 -1.73 -4.28
C VAL A 68 -9.80 -0.51 -5.04
N GLY A 69 -11.01 -0.02 -4.74
CA GLY A 69 -11.56 1.17 -5.38
C GLY A 69 -10.69 2.41 -5.20
N LEU A 70 -10.19 2.65 -3.99
CA LEU A 70 -9.27 3.77 -3.70
C LEU A 70 -7.93 3.63 -4.43
N SER A 71 -7.37 2.41 -4.50
CA SER A 71 -6.10 2.18 -5.20
C SER A 71 -6.23 2.47 -6.69
N LEU A 72 -7.31 1.98 -7.31
CA LEU A 72 -7.61 2.25 -8.71
C LEU A 72 -7.86 3.74 -8.97
N ALA A 73 -8.65 4.40 -8.12
CA ALA A 73 -8.92 5.83 -8.25
C ALA A 73 -7.63 6.66 -8.17
N LEU A 74 -6.75 6.40 -7.19
CA LEU A 74 -5.45 7.05 -7.08
C LEU A 74 -4.58 6.80 -8.31
N THR A 75 -4.53 5.55 -8.79
CA THR A 75 -3.74 5.18 -9.97
C THR A 75 -4.24 5.91 -11.21
N LEU A 76 -5.55 6.02 -11.40
CA LEU A 76 -6.15 6.75 -12.51
C LEU A 76 -5.84 8.25 -12.43
N VAL A 77 -5.96 8.86 -11.25
CA VAL A 77 -5.62 10.28 -11.06
C VAL A 77 -4.15 10.53 -11.41
N VAL A 78 -3.22 9.69 -10.93
CA VAL A 78 -1.80 9.81 -11.26
C VAL A 78 -1.58 9.63 -12.76
N ALA A 79 -2.19 8.62 -13.38
CA ALA A 79 -2.09 8.38 -14.81
C ALA A 79 -2.57 9.60 -15.63
N GLN A 80 -3.70 10.19 -15.24
CA GLN A 80 -4.21 11.41 -15.90
C GLN A 80 -3.27 12.59 -15.72
N MET A 81 -2.65 12.76 -14.55
CA MET A 81 -1.65 13.81 -14.35
C MET A 81 -0.43 13.61 -15.26
N LEU A 82 0.05 12.38 -15.45
CA LEU A 82 1.15 12.11 -16.38
C LEU A 82 0.78 12.47 -17.83
N VAL A 83 -0.46 12.19 -18.25
CA VAL A 83 -0.96 12.57 -19.57
C VAL A 83 -1.04 14.09 -19.70
N LEU A 84 -1.66 14.77 -18.75
CA LEU A 84 -1.85 16.23 -18.79
C LEU A 84 -0.53 17.00 -18.74
N THR A 85 0.45 16.52 -17.96
CA THR A 85 1.76 17.14 -17.83
C THR A 85 2.75 16.77 -18.94
N HIS A 86 2.35 15.87 -19.85
CA HIS A 86 3.21 15.32 -20.92
C HIS A 86 4.49 14.65 -20.39
N ALA A 87 4.56 14.35 -19.09
CA ALA A 87 5.71 13.74 -18.42
C ALA A 87 5.46 12.23 -18.22
N TRP A 88 5.46 11.47 -19.32
CA TRP A 88 5.14 10.04 -19.29
C TRP A 88 6.30 9.17 -18.75
N HIS A 89 6.45 9.17 -17.43
CA HIS A 89 7.39 8.30 -16.70
C HIS A 89 6.64 7.39 -15.72
N PRO A 90 5.94 6.35 -16.21
CA PRO A 90 5.11 5.46 -15.38
C PRO A 90 5.92 4.73 -14.30
N GLU A 91 7.19 4.42 -14.57
CA GLU A 91 8.08 3.77 -13.61
C GLU A 91 8.37 4.66 -12.40
N ALA A 92 8.70 5.93 -12.65
CA ALA A 92 8.91 6.92 -11.60
C ALA A 92 7.64 7.14 -10.79
N ALA A 93 6.48 7.22 -11.44
CA ALA A 93 5.20 7.37 -10.76
C ALA A 93 4.88 6.18 -9.82
N VAL A 94 5.13 4.95 -10.27
CA VAL A 94 4.96 3.75 -9.43
C VAL A 94 5.91 3.76 -8.24
N VAL A 95 7.18 4.14 -8.44
CA VAL A 95 8.15 4.24 -7.33
C VAL A 95 7.72 5.28 -6.31
N VAL A 96 7.32 6.47 -6.75
CA VAL A 96 6.82 7.53 -5.86
C VAL A 96 5.61 7.04 -5.07
N LEU A 97 4.63 6.44 -5.76
CA LEU A 97 3.43 5.93 -5.11
C LEU A 97 3.76 4.82 -4.10
N ALA A 98 4.69 3.93 -4.44
CA ALA A 98 5.11 2.83 -3.56
C ALA A 98 5.87 3.32 -2.34
N VAL A 99 6.73 4.33 -2.47
CA VAL A 99 7.42 4.97 -1.34
C VAL A 99 6.41 5.65 -0.41
N LEU A 100 5.49 6.45 -0.94
CA LEU A 100 4.44 7.11 -0.15
C LEU A 100 3.54 6.10 0.56
N THR A 101 3.11 5.06 -0.15
CA THR A 101 2.30 3.97 0.39
C THR A 101 3.04 3.22 1.51
N SER A 102 4.33 2.92 1.30
CA SER A 102 5.17 2.26 2.31
C SER A 102 5.31 3.12 3.57
N ALA A 103 5.53 4.42 3.43
CA ALA A 103 5.62 5.35 4.56
C ALA A 103 4.32 5.41 5.36
N LEU A 104 3.17 5.48 4.67
CA LEU A 104 1.84 5.45 5.28
C LEU A 104 1.57 4.13 6.02
N LEU A 105 1.91 2.99 5.42
CA LEU A 105 1.78 1.67 6.05
C LEU A 105 2.70 1.54 7.26
N ALA A 106 3.96 1.96 7.14
CA ALA A 106 4.91 1.93 8.24
C ALA A 106 4.43 2.79 9.41
N HIS A 107 3.94 4.01 9.13
CA HIS A 107 3.34 4.88 10.12
C HIS A 107 2.14 4.22 10.81
N HIS A 108 1.25 3.57 10.05
CA HIS A 108 0.10 2.84 10.62
C HIS A 108 0.55 1.69 11.55
N VAL A 109 1.55 0.91 11.15
CA VAL A 109 2.09 -0.20 11.95
C VAL A 109 2.74 0.31 13.25
N VAL A 110 3.50 1.41 13.18
CA VAL A 110 4.15 2.02 14.36
C VAL A 110 3.11 2.58 15.33
N ARG A 111 2.13 3.33 14.83
CA ARG A 111 1.04 3.90 15.66
C ARG A 111 0.19 2.84 16.34
N SER A 112 0.07 1.67 15.73
CA SER A 112 -0.74 0.56 16.25
C SER A 112 -0.06 -0.22 17.39
N ARG A 113 1.17 0.12 17.81
CA ARG A 113 1.83 -0.52 18.96
C ARG A 113 1.29 0.10 20.26
N PRO A 114 0.74 -0.68 21.20
CA PRO A 114 0.39 -0.14 22.51
C PRO A 114 1.66 0.37 23.22
N PRO A 115 1.56 1.42 24.06
CA PRO A 115 2.68 1.89 24.89
C PRO A 115 3.29 0.71 25.65
N ARG A 116 4.60 0.55 25.57
CA ARG A 116 5.34 -0.56 26.16
C ARG A 116 5.58 -0.32 27.66
N GLU A 117 4.55 0.16 28.37
CA GLU A 117 4.63 0.64 29.75
C GLU A 117 3.37 0.25 30.54
N ALA A 118 3.29 -1.01 30.97
CA ALA A 118 2.44 -1.45 32.08
C ALA A 118 2.91 -2.83 32.62
N GLY A 119 4.22 -3.05 32.67
CA GLY A 119 4.83 -4.33 33.07
C GLY A 119 6.07 -4.20 33.96
N ALA A 120 6.28 -3.04 34.58
CA ALA A 120 7.34 -2.85 35.57
C ALA A 120 6.84 -1.89 36.65
N ARG A 121 6.05 -2.43 37.58
CA ARG A 121 5.91 -2.00 38.97
C ARG A 121 5.11 -3.05 39.71
#